data_AF-A0A7J3GWY6-F1
#
_entry.id   AF-A0A7J3GWY6-F1
#
_cell.length_a   1.000
_cell.length_b   1.000
_cell.length_c   1.000
_cell.angle_alpha   90.00
_cell.angle_beta   90.00
_cell.angle_gamma   90.00
#
_symmetry.space_group_name_H-M   'P 1'
#
loop_
_entity.id
_entity.type
_entity.pdbx_description
1 polymer ?
#
loop_
_entity_poly.entity_id
_entity_poly.type
_entity_poly.pdbx_seq_one_letter_code
_entity_poly.pdbx_strand_id
1 'polypeptide(L)' 'MREMRRRGRETFCCGGGGGNYWYEIKRLKRESVQRLEEALSTGAEVVVSECPFCLAMLEDAARVMGLEGKVKVRDISELF' A
#
# COMPACT_ATOMS: atom_id res chain seq x y z
N MET A 1 1.95 -4.70 -18.63
CA MET A 1 1.56 -4.51 -17.21
C MET A 1 1.25 -5.89 -16.63
N ARG A 2 1.78 -6.22 -15.46
CA ARG A 2 1.46 -7.47 -14.75
C ARG A 2 0.58 -7.11 -13.57
N GLU A 3 -0.37 -7.97 -13.24
CA GLU A 3 -1.19 -7.77 -12.05
C GLU A 3 -0.51 -8.33 -10.80
N MET A 4 -0.87 -7.81 -9.63
CA MET A 4 -0.35 -8.30 -8.35
C MET A 4 -0.66 -9.80 -8.15
N ARG A 5 0.18 -10.46 -7.34
CA ARG A 5 0.04 -11.88 -7.04
C ARG A 5 -1.35 -12.19 -6.47
N ARG A 6 -1.77 -11.46 -5.43
CA ARG A 6 -3.11 -11.58 -4.83
C ARG A 6 -4.02 -10.50 -5.38
N ARG A 7 -5.05 -10.92 -6.13
CA ARG A 7 -5.98 -10.04 -6.86
C ARG A 7 -7.39 -10.63 -6.87
N GLY A 8 -8.38 -9.83 -7.28
CA GLY A 8 -9.78 -10.25 -7.32
C GLY A 8 -10.27 -10.74 -5.95
N ARG A 9 -10.74 -11.99 -5.87
CA ARG A 9 -11.25 -12.58 -4.62
C ARG A 9 -10.16 -12.88 -3.59
N GLU A 10 -8.90 -12.93 -4.00
CA GLU A 10 -7.75 -13.17 -3.11
C GLU A 10 -7.11 -11.86 -2.63
N THR A 11 -7.67 -10.71 -3.02
CA THR A 11 -7.20 -9.38 -2.60
C THR A 11 -7.38 -9.18 -1.09
N PHE A 12 -6.71 -8.16 -0.55
CA PHE A 12 -6.78 -7.81 0.87
C PHE A 12 -6.57 -6.31 1.09
N CYS A 13 -6.93 -5.82 2.28
CA CYS A 13 -6.90 -4.40 2.65
C CYS A 13 -5.46 -3.89 2.94
N CYS A 14 -5.26 -2.56 2.94
CA CYS A 14 -4.04 -1.91 3.45
C CYS A 14 -3.84 -2.06 4.97
N GLY A 15 -4.90 -2.44 5.70
CA GLY A 15 -4.87 -2.65 7.14
C GLY A 15 -5.14 -1.40 8.00
N GLY A 16 -5.51 -0.25 7.41
CA GLY A 16 -5.81 0.99 8.15
C GLY A 16 -7.27 1.14 8.61
N GLY A 17 -8.20 0.45 7.96
CA GLY A 17 -9.63 0.52 8.29
C GLY A 17 -9.98 -0.09 9.66
N GLY A 18 -11.20 0.17 10.15
CA GLY A 18 -11.68 -0.38 11.42
C GLY A 18 -10.98 0.17 12.67
N GLY A 19 -10.37 1.35 12.58
CA GLY A 19 -9.61 1.98 13.67
C GLY A 19 -8.12 1.60 13.72
N ASN A 20 -7.66 0.68 12.86
CA ASN A 20 -6.29 0.17 12.87
C ASN A 20 -5.21 1.16 12.44
N TYR A 21 -5.61 2.31 11.89
CA TYR A 21 -4.72 3.45 11.73
C TYR A 21 -4.28 4.04 13.09
N TRP A 22 -5.16 4.02 14.09
CA TRP A 22 -4.92 4.58 15.41
C TRP A 22 -4.45 3.55 16.44
N TYR A 23 -4.88 2.31 16.28
CA TYR A 23 -4.53 1.22 17.19
C TYR A 23 -3.46 0.32 16.60
N GLU A 24 -2.51 -0.07 17.43
CA GLU A 24 -1.50 -1.04 17.03
C GLU A 24 -2.01 -2.48 17.19
N ILE A 25 -2.22 -3.16 16.07
CA ILE A 25 -2.41 -4.61 16.04
C ILE A 25 -1.05 -5.30 15.99
N LYS A 26 -0.80 -6.22 16.93
CA LYS A 26 0.35 -7.13 16.89
C LYS A 26 0.28 -8.02 15.65
N ARG A 27 1.27 -7.90 14.77
CA ARG A 27 1.39 -8.65 13.53
C ARG A 27 2.85 -8.85 13.17
N LEU A 28 3.16 -9.95 12.48
CA LEU A 28 4.51 -10.22 11.98
C LEU A 28 4.93 -9.22 10.90
N LYS A 29 3.98 -8.83 10.06
CA LYS A 29 4.19 -7.88 8.96
C LYS A 29 2.89 -7.13 8.67
N ARG A 30 2.98 -5.80 8.53
CA ARG A 30 1.82 -4.96 8.18
C ARG A 30 1.29 -5.33 6.79
N GLU A 31 -0.02 -5.28 6.63
CA GLU A 31 -0.72 -5.57 5.38
C GLU A 31 -0.29 -4.58 4.29
N SER A 32 -0.14 -3.30 4.64
CA SER A 32 0.36 -2.28 3.71
C SER A 32 1.76 -2.61 3.17
N VAL A 33 2.67 -3.15 3.99
CA VAL A 33 4.00 -3.58 3.54
C VAL A 33 3.90 -4.75 2.57
N GLN A 34 3.09 -5.76 2.89
CA GLN A 34 2.86 -6.89 1.96
C GLN A 34 2.24 -6.43 0.64
N ARG A 35 1.29 -5.49 0.71
CA ARG A 35 0.60 -4.96 -0.46
C ARG A 35 1.55 -4.16 -1.35
N LEU A 36 2.41 -3.34 -0.74
CA LEU A 36 3.41 -2.57 -1.45
C LEU A 36 4.42 -3.50 -2.14
N GLU A 37 4.94 -4.51 -1.45
CA GLU A 37 5.83 -5.52 -2.05
C GLU A 37 5.21 -6.19 -3.29
N GLU A 38 3.92 -6.55 -3.22
CA GLU A 38 3.23 -7.12 -4.38
C GLU A 38 3.12 -6.13 -5.54
N ALA A 39 2.81 -4.87 -5.27
CA ALA A 39 2.80 -3.83 -6.31
C ALA A 39 4.18 -3.63 -6.94
N LEU A 40 5.25 -3.62 -6.15
CA LEU A 40 6.61 -3.49 -6.66
C LEU A 40 7.05 -4.70 -7.47
N SER A 41 6.60 -5.89 -7.11
CA SER A 41 6.89 -7.12 -7.87
C SER A 41 6.32 -7.09 -9.30
N THR A 42 5.35 -6.23 -9.58
CA THR A 42 4.84 -6.02 -10.94
C THR A 42 5.67 -5.04 -11.77
N GLY A 43 6.68 -4.40 -11.16
CA GLY A 43 7.46 -3.31 -11.75
C GLY A 43 6.76 -1.95 -11.67
N ALA A 44 5.81 -1.76 -10.76
CA ALA A 44 5.15 -0.47 -10.58
C ALA A 44 6.05 0.52 -9.85
N GLU A 45 6.20 1.73 -10.40
CA GLU A 45 6.92 2.85 -9.76
C GLU A 45 5.95 3.82 -9.06
N VAL A 46 4.67 3.75 -9.41
CA VAL A 46 3.59 4.57 -8.88
C VAL A 46 2.46 3.65 -8.41
N VAL A 47 2.01 3.84 -7.17
CA VAL A 47 0.84 3.19 -6.58
C VAL A 47 -0.23 4.24 -6.34
N VAL A 48 -1.44 3.99 -6.83
CA VAL A 48 -2.53 4.96 -6.82
C VAL A 48 -3.68 4.41 -5.98
N SER A 49 -4.33 5.26 -5.20
CA SER A 49 -5.50 4.91 -4.40
C SER A 49 -6.36 6.13 -4.13
N GLU A 50 -7.70 6.03 -4.20
CA GLU A 50 -8.62 7.09 -3.77
C GLU A 50 -8.91 7.11 -2.26
N CYS A 51 -8.43 6.11 -1.51
CA CYS A 51 -8.67 6.01 -0.07
C CYS A 51 -7.56 6.69 0.75
N PRO A 52 -7.84 7.72 1.57
CA PRO A 52 -6.83 8.40 2.39
C PRO A 52 -6.09 7.48 3.36
N PHE A 53 -6.77 6.47 3.91
CA PHE A 53 -6.11 5.49 4.79
C PHE A 53 -5.15 4.59 4.02
N CYS A 54 -5.48 4.20 2.79
CA CYS A 54 -4.55 3.45 1.95
C CYS A 54 -3.31 4.28 1.64
N LEU A 55 -3.47 5.58 1.32
CA LEU A 55 -2.34 6.48 1.07
C LEU A 55 -1.40 6.51 2.28
N ALA A 56 -1.91 6.89 3.46
CA ALA A 56 -1.10 7.00 4.66
C ALA A 56 -0.41 5.68 5.04
N MET A 57 -1.13 4.55 4.94
CA MET A 57 -0.58 3.24 5.27
C MET A 57 0.46 2.73 4.27
N LEU A 58 0.31 3.05 2.98
CA LEU A 58 1.25 2.65 1.92
C LEU A 58 2.48 3.57 1.88
N GLU A 59 2.31 4.86 2.18
CA GLU A 59 3.44 5.79 2.39
C GLU A 59 4.28 5.39 3.60
N ASP A 60 3.62 5.05 4.71
CA ASP A 60 4.31 4.49 5.89
C ASP A 60 5.04 3.18 5.54
N ALA A 61 4.42 2.30 4.76
CA ALA A 61 5.08 1.09 4.28
C ALA A 61 6.32 1.40 3.43
N ALA A 62 6.25 2.38 2.52
CA ALA A 62 7.38 2.79 1.71
C ALA A 62 8.54 3.32 2.57
N ARG A 63 8.23 4.08 3.63
CA ARG A 63 9.20 4.56 4.63
C ARG A 63 9.85 3.42 5.40
N VAL A 64 9.07 2.52 5.96
CA VAL A 64 9.57 1.36 6.71
C VAL A 64 10.46 0.46 5.83
N MET A 65 10.17 0.37 4.53
CA MET A 65 10.97 -0.39 3.56
C MET A 65 12.20 0.36 3.02
N GLY A 66 12.42 1.64 3.40
CA GLY A 66 13.52 2.45 2.88
C GLY A 66 13.38 2.79 1.38
N LEU A 67 12.14 2.92 0.91
CA LEU A 67 11.78 3.19 -0.50
C LEU A 67 11.21 4.60 -0.72
N GLU A 68 11.33 5.49 0.27
CA GLU A 68 10.96 6.90 0.13
C GLU A 68 11.63 7.52 -1.11
N GLY A 69 10.83 8.17 -1.96
CA GLY A 69 11.28 8.78 -3.21
C GLY A 69 11.53 7.82 -4.38
N LYS A 70 11.65 6.50 -4.14
CA LYS A 70 11.76 5.48 -5.21
C LYS A 70 10.40 5.02 -5.71
N VAL A 71 9.41 5.04 -4.82
CA VAL A 71 8.03 4.66 -5.11
C VAL A 71 7.13 5.81 -4.74
N LYS A 72 6.25 6.18 -5.67
CA LYS A 72 5.28 7.26 -5.46
C LYS A 72 3.93 6.66 -5.10
N VAL A 73 3.47 6.92 -3.89
CA VAL A 73 2.07 6.68 -3.51
C VAL A 73 1.31 7.98 -3.76
N ARG A 74 0.25 7.93 -4.57
CA ARG A 74 -0.50 9.13 -5.01
C ARG A 74 -2.00 8.92 -4.88
N ASP A 75 -2.71 9.99 -4.58
CA ASP A 75 -4.16 10.00 -4.73
C ASP A 75 -4.52 10.00 -6.22
N ILE A 76 -5.66 9.41 -6.57
CA ILE A 76 -6.13 9.40 -7.95
C ILE A 76 -6.29 10.83 -8.51
N SER A 77 -6.68 11.78 -7.66
CA SER A 77 -6.93 13.19 -8.03
C SER A 77 -5.66 13.93 -8.43
N GLU A 78 -4.47 13.41 -8.11
CA GLU A 78 -3.19 14.05 -8.43
C GLU A 78 -2.62 13.65 -9.80
N LEU A 79 -3.34 12.82 -10.56
CA LEU A 79 -2.91 12.31 -11.86
C LEU A 79 -3.48 13.09 -13.05
N PHE A 80 -4.25 14.14 -12.79
CA PHE A 80 -4.95 14.94 -13.81
C PHE A 80 -4.62 16.42 -13.64
#